data_AF-A0A0N1AKA4-F1
#
_entry.id   AF-A0A0N1AKA4-F1
#
_cell.length_a   1.000
_cell.length_b   1.000
_cell.length_c   1.000
_cell.angle_alpha   90.00
_cell.angle_beta   90.00
_cell.angle_gamma   90.00
#
_symmetry.space_group_name_H-M   'P 1'
#
loop_
_entity.id
_entity.type
_entity.pdbx_description
1 polymer ?
#
loop_
_entity_poly.entity_id
_entity_poly.type
_entity_poly.pdbx_seq_one_letter_code
_entity_poly.pdbx_strand_id
1 'polypeptide(L)'
;MSKTTHAFAAPDLSALAKNLKRELEARADLPGHVELLNMLTRAVGFRNYQHFKASRAAEDRLAHPVVVEAEPAVDFRRVELTARCFAGTDILVRWPGKLNQQQLALWVLWSFLPAGEDMPEKAVNTVLMRHNGFGDHVLIRRELVNMGLLTRTRDCRLYRRVEKRPPPEARELIRWVGSRQTARN
;
A
#
# COMPACT_ATOMS: atom_id res chain seq x y z
N MET A 1 3.68 12.73 16.84
CA MET A 1 2.24 12.43 16.66
C MET A 1 1.50 13.74 16.51
N SER A 2 0.76 13.94 15.42
CA SER A 2 -0.01 15.16 15.17
C SER A 2 -1.19 15.25 16.16
N LYS A 3 -1.37 16.43 16.78
CA LYS A 3 -2.48 16.71 17.68
C LYS A 3 -3.75 16.91 16.84
N THR A 4 -4.69 15.98 16.91
CA THR A 4 -6.00 16.13 16.24
C THR A 4 -6.88 17.07 17.07
N THR A 5 -7.27 18.21 16.50
CA THR A 5 -8.20 19.17 17.11
C THR A 5 -9.62 18.84 16.68
N HIS A 6 -10.54 18.72 17.65
CA HIS A 6 -11.97 18.51 17.37
C HIS A 6 -12.76 19.70 17.88
N ALA A 7 -13.64 20.26 17.03
CA ALA A 7 -14.61 21.25 17.47
C ALA A 7 -15.60 20.61 18.45
N PHE A 8 -15.86 21.28 19.57
CA PHE A 8 -16.85 20.85 20.56
C PHE A 8 -18.01 21.85 20.56
N ALA A 9 -19.23 21.34 20.37
CA ALA A 9 -20.45 22.12 20.43
C ALA A 9 -21.46 21.38 21.32
N ALA A 10 -22.11 22.12 22.22
CA ALA A 10 -23.19 21.62 23.04
C ALA A 10 -24.47 22.39 22.67
N PRO A 11 -25.54 21.70 22.25
CA PRO A 11 -26.77 22.36 21.80
C PRO A 11 -27.51 23.07 22.94
N ASP A 12 -27.32 22.63 24.19
CA ASP A 12 -27.81 23.29 25.41
C ASP A 12 -26.67 23.47 26.43
N LEU A 13 -26.20 24.71 26.55
CA LEU A 13 -25.11 25.07 27.46
C LEU A 13 -25.53 24.95 28.94
N SER A 14 -26.81 25.21 29.26
CA SER A 14 -27.31 25.14 30.63
C SER A 14 -27.42 23.69 31.11
N ALA A 15 -27.88 22.79 30.25
CA ALA A 15 -27.91 21.36 30.53
C ALA A 15 -26.51 20.77 30.70
N LEU A 16 -25.55 21.18 29.85
CA LEU A 16 -24.14 20.81 29.99
C LEU A 16 -23.58 21.23 31.35
N ALA A 17 -23.77 22.49 31.74
CA ALA A 17 -23.26 23.00 33.02
C ALA A 17 -23.86 22.26 34.22
N LYS A 18 -25.17 21.97 34.20
CA LYS A 18 -25.84 21.19 35.27
C LYS A 18 -25.30 19.77 35.39
N ASN A 19 -25.12 19.08 34.26
CA ASN A 19 -24.58 17.72 34.25
C ASN A 19 -23.13 17.69 34.73
N LEU A 20 -22.30 18.63 34.29
CA LEU A 20 -20.91 18.73 34.70
C LEU A 20 -20.79 19.02 36.20
N LYS A 21 -21.59 19.97 36.72
CA LYS A 21 -21.65 20.28 38.15
C LYS A 21 -21.99 19.03 38.97
N ARG A 22 -23.03 18.29 38.58
CA ARG A 22 -23.45 17.05 39.27
C ARG A 22 -22.33 16.01 39.30
N GLU A 23 -21.62 15.81 38.18
CA GLU A 23 -20.52 14.84 38.12
C GLU A 23 -19.28 15.26 38.92
N LEU A 24 -19.03 16.57 39.03
CA LEU A 24 -17.96 17.10 39.88
C LEU A 24 -18.30 16.97 41.37
N GLU A 25 -19.53 17.29 41.76
CA GLU A 25 -20.00 17.18 43.16
C GLU A 25 -20.04 15.72 43.64
N ALA A 26 -20.22 14.76 42.73
CA ALA A 26 -20.23 13.34 43.06
C ALA A 26 -18.84 12.74 43.32
N ARG A 27 -17.76 13.52 43.21
CA ARG A 27 -16.38 13.06 43.36
C ARG A 27 -15.73 13.63 44.61
N ALA A 28 -14.91 12.80 45.27
CA ALA A 28 -14.06 13.22 46.39
C ALA A 28 -12.83 14.01 45.91
N ASP A 29 -12.27 13.63 44.75
CA ASP A 29 -11.07 14.23 44.19
C ASP A 29 -11.33 14.91 42.84
N LEU A 30 -10.51 15.93 42.55
CA LEU A 30 -10.53 16.63 41.26
C LEU A 30 -10.25 15.67 40.11
N PRO A 31 -11.04 15.73 39.01
CA PRO A 31 -10.83 14.86 37.86
C PRO A 31 -9.55 15.20 37.09
N GLY A 32 -8.87 14.16 36.61
CA GLY A 32 -7.78 14.30 35.65
C GLY A 32 -8.25 14.77 34.27
N HIS A 33 -7.31 15.06 33.37
CA HIS A 33 -7.61 15.59 32.03
C HIS A 33 -8.54 14.67 31.19
N VAL A 34 -8.25 13.37 31.16
CA VAL A 34 -9.06 12.41 30.40
C VAL A 34 -10.46 12.25 31.00
N GLU A 35 -10.58 12.35 32.31
CA GLU A 35 -11.87 12.28 33.00
C GLU A 35 -12.72 13.51 32.69
N LEU A 36 -12.13 14.71 32.68
CA LEU A 36 -12.78 15.93 32.21
C LEU A 36 -13.27 15.79 30.76
N LEU A 37 -12.44 15.24 29.86
CA LEU A 37 -12.87 14.97 28.47
C LEU A 37 -14.04 14.00 28.39
N ASN A 38 -14.05 12.96 29.24
CA ASN A 38 -15.15 12.00 29.31
C ASN A 38 -16.44 12.63 29.88
N MET A 39 -16.34 13.53 30.86
CA MET A 39 -17.49 14.26 31.41
C MET A 39 -18.10 15.18 30.35
N LEU A 40 -17.26 15.99 29.68
CA LEU A 40 -17.70 16.91 28.62
C LEU A 40 -18.41 16.17 27.49
N THR A 41 -17.87 15.02 27.06
CA THR A 41 -18.42 14.24 25.95
C THR A 41 -19.68 13.45 26.35
N ARG A 42 -19.80 12.98 27.59
CA ARG A 42 -21.04 12.36 28.12
C ARG A 42 -22.20 13.33 28.21
N ALA A 43 -21.93 14.56 28.63
CA ALA A 43 -22.96 15.59 28.72
C ALA A 43 -23.57 15.97 27.35
N VAL A 44 -22.90 15.66 26.24
CA VAL A 44 -23.40 15.83 24.87
C VAL A 44 -23.75 14.50 24.18
N GLY A 45 -23.91 13.41 24.96
CA GLY A 45 -24.48 12.14 24.49
C GLY A 45 -23.49 11.05 24.08
N PHE A 46 -22.18 11.22 24.26
CA PHE A 46 -21.18 10.19 23.91
C PHE A 46 -20.71 9.45 25.15
N ARG A 47 -20.49 8.12 25.06
CA ARG A 47 -20.08 7.30 26.22
C ARG A 47 -18.74 7.74 26.84
N ASN A 48 -17.81 8.24 26.02
CA ASN A 48 -16.49 8.74 26.44
C ASN A 48 -15.83 9.54 25.29
N TYR A 49 -14.64 10.07 25.53
CA TYR A 49 -13.89 10.87 24.56
C TYR A 49 -13.48 10.08 23.31
N GLN A 50 -13.17 8.79 23.42
CA GLN A 50 -12.84 7.95 22.26
C GLN A 50 -14.04 7.74 21.36
N HIS A 51 -15.23 7.55 21.94
CA HIS A 51 -16.49 7.45 21.20
C HIS A 51 -16.79 8.75 20.45
N PHE A 52 -16.61 9.92 21.09
CA PHE A 52 -16.74 11.23 20.45
C PHE A 52 -15.75 11.40 19.27
N LYS A 53 -14.47 11.08 19.49
CA LYS A 53 -13.43 11.16 18.46
C LYS A 53 -13.72 10.24 17.27
N ALA A 54 -14.10 9.00 17.53
CA ALA A 54 -14.44 8.03 16.51
C ALA A 54 -15.64 8.48 15.67
N SER A 55 -16.68 9.03 16.32
CA SER A 55 -17.85 9.58 15.65
C SER A 55 -17.51 10.77 14.76
N ARG A 56 -16.71 11.74 15.24
CA ARG A 56 -16.28 12.89 14.44
C ARG A 56 -15.42 12.46 13.25
N ALA A 57 -14.49 11.53 13.46
CA ALA A 57 -13.70 10.98 12.37
C ALA A 57 -14.56 10.23 11.34
N ALA A 58 -15.68 9.62 11.75
CA ALA A 58 -16.62 8.98 10.82
C ALA A 58 -17.44 10.01 10.03
N GLU A 59 -17.93 11.06 10.70
CA GLU A 59 -18.60 12.20 10.06
C GLU A 59 -17.71 12.85 9.00
N ASP A 60 -16.44 13.11 9.32
CA ASP A 60 -15.47 13.67 8.38
C ASP A 60 -15.28 12.77 7.14
N ARG A 61 -15.20 11.44 7.33
CA ARG A 61 -15.09 10.46 6.24
C ARG A 61 -16.35 10.40 5.37
N LEU A 62 -17.53 10.64 5.94
CA LEU A 62 -18.79 10.67 5.21
C LEU A 62 -18.96 11.97 4.42
N ALA A 63 -18.56 13.12 5.00
CA ALA A 63 -18.60 14.42 4.34
C ALA A 63 -17.54 14.55 3.24
N HIS A 64 -16.39 13.91 3.44
CA HIS A 64 -15.29 13.87 2.47
C HIS A 64 -15.07 12.41 2.07
N PRO A 65 -15.94 11.83 1.22
CA PRO A 65 -15.67 10.52 0.67
C PRO A 65 -14.32 10.59 -0.02
N VAL A 66 -13.40 9.70 0.38
CA VAL A 66 -12.16 9.50 -0.36
C VAL A 66 -12.59 9.13 -1.76
N VAL A 67 -12.50 10.07 -2.70
CA VAL A 67 -12.69 9.79 -4.11
C VAL A 67 -11.59 8.79 -4.43
N VAL A 68 -11.97 7.52 -4.59
CA VAL A 68 -11.10 6.53 -5.18
C VAL A 68 -10.90 7.04 -6.59
N GLU A 69 -9.81 7.76 -6.84
CA GLU A 69 -9.44 8.19 -8.17
C GLU A 69 -9.56 6.98 -9.08
N ALA A 70 -10.45 7.08 -10.08
CA ALA A 70 -10.65 6.00 -11.03
C ALA A 70 -9.28 5.65 -11.60
N GLU A 71 -8.88 4.37 -11.51
CA GLU A 71 -7.59 3.95 -12.03
C GLU A 71 -7.46 4.41 -13.49
N PRO A 72 -6.31 4.96 -13.90
CA PRO A 72 -6.12 5.38 -15.28
C PRO A 72 -6.36 4.19 -16.21
N ALA A 73 -7.01 4.47 -17.36
CA ALA A 73 -7.27 3.46 -18.37
C ALA A 73 -5.96 2.81 -18.84
N VAL A 74 -6.00 1.49 -19.12
CA VAL A 74 -4.84 0.73 -19.57
C VAL A 74 -4.43 1.17 -20.98
N ASP A 75 -3.17 1.57 -21.17
CA ASP A 75 -2.58 1.74 -22.50
C ASP A 75 -2.12 0.37 -23.07
N PHE A 76 -3.01 -0.29 -23.80
CA PHE A 76 -2.73 -1.58 -24.44
C PHE A 76 -1.64 -1.53 -25.50
N ARG A 77 -1.35 -0.36 -26.11
CA ARG A 77 -0.25 -0.23 -27.07
C ARG A 77 1.09 -0.43 -26.37
N ARG A 78 1.25 0.10 -25.14
CA ARG A 78 2.45 -0.14 -24.32
C ARG A 78 2.58 -1.59 -23.89
N VAL A 79 1.47 -2.24 -23.54
CA VAL A 79 1.43 -3.67 -23.21
C VAL A 79 1.91 -4.49 -24.40
N GLU A 80 1.31 -4.27 -25.58
CA GLU A 80 1.65 -5.00 -26.81
C GLU A 80 3.12 -4.82 -27.20
N LEU A 81 3.63 -3.58 -27.20
CA LEU A 81 5.02 -3.30 -27.55
C LEU A 81 6.01 -3.98 -26.59
N THR A 82 5.69 -4.03 -25.30
CA THR A 82 6.53 -4.71 -24.30
C THR A 82 6.43 -6.23 -24.42
N ALA A 83 5.23 -6.77 -24.66
CA ALA A 83 4.98 -8.20 -24.85
C ALA A 83 5.81 -8.81 -25.99
N ARG A 84 6.10 -8.05 -27.05
CA ARG A 84 6.99 -8.46 -28.14
C ARG A 84 8.42 -8.81 -27.65
N CYS A 85 8.88 -8.25 -26.53
CA CYS A 85 10.19 -8.59 -25.97
C CYS A 85 10.21 -9.99 -25.30
N PHE A 86 9.04 -10.55 -25.01
CA PHE A 86 8.88 -11.91 -24.49
C PHE A 86 8.63 -12.95 -25.59
N ALA A 87 8.51 -12.51 -26.86
CA ALA A 87 8.32 -13.36 -28.03
C ALA A 87 7.21 -14.42 -27.91
N GLY A 88 6.14 -14.12 -27.16
CA GLY A 88 5.05 -15.07 -26.95
C GLY A 88 5.37 -16.19 -25.94
N THR A 89 6.38 -16.01 -25.10
CA THR A 89 6.79 -16.93 -24.02
C THR A 89 6.82 -16.22 -22.66
N ASP A 90 7.30 -16.90 -21.63
CA ASP A 90 7.64 -16.37 -20.31
C ASP A 90 9.11 -15.94 -20.16
N ILE A 91 9.87 -15.94 -21.27
CA ILE A 91 11.28 -15.58 -21.33
C ILE A 91 11.42 -14.20 -21.95
N LEU A 92 12.08 -13.27 -21.26
CA LEU A 92 12.45 -11.98 -21.82
C LEU A 92 13.64 -12.17 -22.78
N VAL A 93 13.36 -12.24 -24.08
CA VAL A 93 14.33 -12.57 -25.13
C VAL A 93 15.35 -11.45 -25.36
N ARG A 94 14.92 -10.20 -25.16
CA ARG A 94 15.80 -9.02 -25.29
C ARG A 94 15.45 -7.96 -24.24
N TRP A 95 16.45 -7.20 -23.85
CA TRP A 95 16.24 -6.03 -23.00
C TRP A 95 15.51 -4.92 -23.79
N PRO A 96 14.40 -4.34 -23.27
CA PRO A 96 13.71 -3.26 -23.97
C PRO A 96 14.56 -1.99 -24.05
N GLY A 97 14.55 -1.32 -25.21
CA GLY A 97 15.32 -0.08 -25.40
C GLY A 97 14.74 1.16 -24.73
N LYS A 98 13.44 1.16 -24.40
CA LYS A 98 12.76 2.31 -23.77
C LYS A 98 12.52 2.06 -22.28
N LEU A 99 12.78 3.05 -21.44
CA LEU A 99 12.64 2.96 -19.98
C LEU A 99 11.24 2.49 -19.54
N ASN A 100 10.20 3.01 -20.18
CA ASN A 100 8.82 2.63 -19.85
C ASN A 100 8.50 1.15 -20.14
N GLN A 101 9.16 0.54 -21.13
CA GLN A 101 9.04 -0.88 -21.43
C GLN A 101 9.92 -1.72 -20.50
N GLN A 102 11.10 -1.22 -20.14
CA GLN A 102 11.98 -1.85 -19.14
C GLN A 102 11.24 -1.99 -17.81
N GLN A 103 10.59 -0.93 -17.32
CA GLN A 103 9.79 -0.96 -16.10
C GLN A 103 8.67 -2.00 -16.15
N LEU A 104 7.94 -2.10 -17.28
CA LEU A 104 6.90 -3.10 -17.44
C LEU A 104 7.46 -4.53 -17.49
N ALA A 105 8.60 -4.75 -18.16
CA ALA A 105 9.27 -6.04 -18.18
C ALA A 105 9.78 -6.44 -16.79
N LEU A 106 10.28 -5.50 -16.00
CA LEU A 106 10.70 -5.73 -14.61
C LEU A 106 9.55 -6.16 -13.72
N TRP A 107 8.34 -5.60 -13.90
CA TRP A 107 7.15 -6.07 -13.18
C TRP A 107 6.79 -7.53 -13.47
N VAL A 108 6.98 -7.99 -14.72
CA VAL A 108 6.78 -9.40 -15.08
C VAL A 108 7.80 -10.27 -14.36
N LEU A 109 9.09 -9.92 -14.43
CA LEU A 109 10.15 -10.70 -13.78
C LEU A 109 10.02 -10.69 -12.25
N TRP A 110 9.58 -9.59 -11.67
CA TRP A 110 9.22 -9.46 -10.26
C TRP A 110 8.10 -10.43 -9.86
N SER A 111 7.10 -10.64 -10.71
CA SER A 111 5.98 -11.54 -10.41
C SER A 111 6.38 -13.02 -10.27
N PHE A 112 7.52 -13.42 -10.84
CA PHE A 112 8.05 -14.78 -10.73
C PHE A 112 8.83 -15.02 -9.44
N LEU A 113 9.23 -13.97 -8.73
CA LEU A 113 9.91 -14.08 -7.44
C LEU A 113 8.88 -14.46 -6.35
N PRO A 114 9.24 -15.35 -5.40
CA PRO A 114 8.37 -15.71 -4.28
C PRO A 114 8.03 -14.50 -3.40
N ALA A 115 6.80 -14.50 -2.88
CA ALA A 115 6.27 -13.44 -2.03
C ALA A 115 6.66 -13.66 -0.57
N GLY A 116 6.93 -12.58 0.18
CA GLY A 116 7.08 -12.64 1.64
C GLY A 116 8.35 -13.31 2.18
N GLU A 117 9.20 -13.89 1.34
CA GLU A 117 10.38 -14.64 1.75
C GLU A 117 11.69 -13.86 1.55
N ASP A 118 12.66 -14.08 2.45
CA ASP A 118 14.06 -13.68 2.22
C ASP A 118 14.74 -14.75 1.37
N MET A 119 15.31 -14.33 0.24
CA MET A 119 15.97 -15.20 -0.71
C MET A 119 17.48 -14.96 -0.72
N PRO A 120 18.32 -15.99 -0.70
CA PRO A 120 19.73 -15.82 -1.00
C PRO A 120 19.91 -15.35 -2.45
N GLU A 121 20.96 -14.58 -2.72
CA GLU A 121 21.27 -14.07 -4.06
C GLU A 121 21.19 -15.15 -5.15
N LYS A 122 21.70 -16.35 -4.87
CA LYS A 122 21.68 -17.49 -5.80
C LYS A 122 20.26 -17.94 -6.16
N ALA A 123 19.31 -17.88 -5.23
CA ALA A 123 17.92 -18.22 -5.49
C ALA A 123 17.26 -17.18 -6.41
N VAL A 124 17.49 -15.89 -6.15
CA VAL A 124 17.05 -14.81 -7.05
C VAL A 124 17.64 -15.00 -8.45
N ASN A 125 18.94 -15.21 -8.56
CA ASN A 125 19.60 -15.40 -9.85
C ASN A 125 19.00 -16.61 -10.60
N THR A 126 18.71 -17.71 -9.90
CA THR A 126 18.10 -18.90 -10.50
C THR A 126 16.73 -18.60 -11.13
N VAL A 127 15.87 -17.85 -10.44
CA VAL A 127 14.58 -17.42 -10.98
C VAL A 127 14.78 -16.51 -12.19
N LEU A 128 15.63 -15.49 -12.07
CA LEU A 128 15.83 -14.52 -13.15
C LEU A 128 16.49 -15.15 -14.39
N MET A 129 17.43 -16.07 -14.21
CA MET A 129 18.07 -16.79 -15.32
C MET A 129 17.07 -17.65 -16.10
N ARG A 130 16.10 -18.29 -15.42
CA ARG A 130 15.05 -19.08 -16.07
C ARG A 130 14.21 -18.24 -17.05
N HIS A 131 13.96 -16.98 -16.71
CA HIS A 131 13.10 -16.07 -17.47
C HIS A 131 13.88 -15.05 -18.31
N ASN A 132 15.18 -15.26 -18.52
CA ASN A 132 16.06 -14.36 -19.26
C ASN A 132 16.67 -15.05 -20.49
N GLY A 133 16.37 -14.54 -21.68
CA GLY A 133 16.89 -15.04 -22.95
C GLY A 133 18.14 -14.33 -23.47
N PHE A 134 18.52 -13.18 -22.90
CA PHE A 134 19.70 -12.40 -23.35
C PHE A 134 20.93 -12.55 -22.44
N GLY A 135 20.83 -13.36 -21.38
CA GLY A 135 21.99 -13.80 -20.58
C GLY A 135 22.45 -12.86 -19.46
N ASP A 136 21.99 -11.61 -19.40
CA ASP A 136 22.38 -10.68 -18.33
C ASP A 136 21.30 -10.56 -17.22
N HIS A 137 21.30 -11.53 -16.32
CA HIS A 137 20.40 -11.55 -15.15
C HIS A 137 20.84 -10.58 -14.04
N VAL A 138 22.10 -10.12 -14.09
CA VAL A 138 22.65 -9.16 -13.13
C VAL A 138 22.07 -7.77 -13.39
N LEU A 139 21.94 -7.38 -14.67
CA LEU A 139 21.19 -6.20 -15.08
C LEU A 139 19.78 -6.22 -14.51
N ILE A 140 19.03 -7.29 -14.73
CA ILE A 140 17.65 -7.44 -14.23
C ILE A 140 17.60 -7.24 -12.71
N ARG A 141 18.45 -7.96 -11.96
CA ARG A 141 18.48 -7.86 -10.49
C ARG A 141 18.81 -6.45 -10.02
N ARG A 142 19.76 -5.77 -10.66
CA ARG A 142 20.12 -4.38 -10.35
C ARG A 142 18.94 -3.45 -10.58
N GLU A 143 18.27 -3.56 -11.72
CA GLU A 143 17.14 -2.68 -12.04
C GLU A 143 15.90 -2.95 -11.18
N LEU A 144 15.66 -4.20 -10.77
CA LEU A 144 14.63 -4.51 -9.77
C LEU A 144 14.88 -3.79 -8.44
N VAL A 145 16.14 -3.69 -8.00
CA VAL A 145 16.52 -2.93 -6.81
C VAL A 145 16.39 -1.42 -7.04
N ASN A 146 16.88 -0.90 -8.18
CA ASN A 146 16.77 0.51 -8.52
C ASN A 146 15.31 0.99 -8.57
N MET A 147 14.41 0.15 -9.09
CA MET A 147 12.97 0.40 -9.14
C MET A 147 12.27 0.18 -7.79
N GLY A 148 12.98 -0.30 -6.77
CA GLY A 148 12.45 -0.59 -5.45
C GLY A 148 11.42 -1.72 -5.45
N LEU A 149 11.53 -2.67 -6.39
CA LEU A 149 10.72 -3.90 -6.45
C LEU A 149 11.37 -5.05 -5.67
N LEU A 150 12.67 -4.93 -5.41
CA LEU A 150 13.48 -5.87 -4.64
C LEU A 150 14.33 -5.07 -3.63
N THR A 151 14.35 -5.48 -2.38
CA THR A 151 15.31 -4.98 -1.39
C THR A 151 16.47 -5.95 -1.25
N ARG A 152 17.62 -5.47 -0.77
CA ARG A 152 18.78 -6.31 -0.48
C ARG A 152 19.49 -5.88 0.80
N THR A 153 20.14 -6.82 1.47
CA THR A 153 21.07 -6.51 2.57
C THR A 153 22.30 -5.78 2.03
N ARG A 154 23.02 -5.05 2.91
CA ARG A 154 24.23 -4.28 2.53
C ARG A 154 25.34 -5.17 1.98
N ASP A 155 25.45 -6.39 2.47
CA ASP A 155 26.38 -7.41 2.00
C ASP A 155 25.88 -8.17 0.75
N CYS A 156 24.73 -7.76 0.19
CA CYS A 156 24.09 -8.35 -0.99
C CYS A 156 23.73 -9.84 -0.87
N ARG A 157 23.74 -10.43 0.33
CA ARG A 157 23.47 -11.86 0.50
C ARG A 157 21.99 -12.22 0.41
N LEU A 158 21.14 -11.39 0.99
CA LEU A 158 19.70 -11.62 1.05
C LEU A 158 18.97 -10.56 0.25
N TYR A 159 17.93 -11.00 -0.44
CA TYR A 159 17.00 -10.20 -1.21
C TYR A 159 15.59 -10.49 -0.77
N ARG A 160 14.72 -9.49 -0.77
CA ARG A 160 13.29 -9.68 -0.50
C ARG A 160 12.45 -8.94 -1.52
N ARG A 161 11.44 -9.63 -2.04
CA ARG A 161 10.44 -9.03 -2.94
C ARG A 161 9.68 -7.96 -2.19
N VAL A 162 9.57 -6.76 -2.75
CA VAL A 162 8.77 -5.68 -2.17
C VAL A 162 7.36 -5.78 -2.71
N GLU A 163 6.40 -6.08 -1.84
CA GLU A 163 5.00 -6.18 -2.22
C GLU A 163 4.44 -4.81 -2.58
N LYS A 164 4.09 -4.65 -3.85
CA LYS A 164 3.52 -3.42 -4.42
C LYS A 164 2.45 -3.81 -5.42
N ARG A 165 1.41 -2.99 -5.52
CA ARG A 165 0.38 -3.13 -6.57
C ARG A 165 1.00 -2.74 -7.91
N PRO A 166 1.08 -3.64 -8.91
CA PRO A 166 1.59 -3.26 -10.22
C PRO A 166 0.65 -2.26 -10.92
N PRO A 167 1.19 -1.33 -11.73
CA PRO A 167 0.36 -0.42 -12.53
C PRO A 167 -0.54 -1.20 -13.50
N PRO A 168 -1.63 -0.58 -14.01
CA PRO A 168 -2.61 -1.26 -14.86
C PRO A 168 -1.99 -2.02 -16.04
N GLU A 169 -1.08 -1.42 -16.79
CA GLU A 169 -0.40 -2.06 -17.92
C GLU A 169 0.48 -3.24 -17.49
N ALA A 170 1.13 -3.15 -16.33
CA ALA A 170 1.94 -4.24 -15.82
C ALA A 170 1.07 -5.44 -15.43
N ARG A 171 -0.11 -5.22 -14.84
CA ARG A 171 -1.06 -6.31 -14.51
C ARG A 171 -1.53 -7.05 -15.76
N GLU A 172 -1.86 -6.32 -16.81
CA GLU A 172 -2.25 -6.92 -18.09
C GLU A 172 -1.10 -7.70 -18.73
N LEU A 173 0.11 -7.14 -18.71
CA LEU A 173 1.29 -7.84 -19.23
C LEU A 173 1.61 -9.10 -18.42
N ILE A 174 1.57 -9.04 -17.08
CA ILE A 174 1.75 -10.20 -16.19
C ILE A 174 0.73 -11.30 -16.53
N ARG A 175 -0.55 -10.94 -16.71
CA ARG A 175 -1.60 -11.92 -17.08
C ARG A 175 -1.30 -12.57 -18.43
N TRP A 176 -0.89 -11.77 -19.42
CA TRP A 176 -0.58 -12.25 -20.77
C TRP A 176 0.66 -13.16 -20.80
N VAL A 177 1.70 -12.85 -20.01
CA VAL A 177 2.91 -13.67 -19.91
C VAL A 177 2.63 -14.93 -19.10
N GLY A 178 1.94 -14.81 -17.96
CA GLY A 178 1.62 -15.92 -17.07
C GLY A 178 0.78 -17.01 -17.74
N SER A 179 -0.15 -16.67 -18.63
CA SER A 179 -0.93 -17.68 -19.36
C SER A 179 -0.07 -18.59 -20.27
N ARG A 180 1.11 -18.12 -20.70
CA ARG A 180 2.05 -18.89 -21.53
C ARG A 180 2.99 -19.77 -20.72
N GLN A 181 3.23 -19.41 -19.46
CA GLN A 181 3.94 -20.25 -18.52
C GLN A 181 3.11 -21.51 -18.20
N THR A 182 1.82 -21.34 -17.90
CA THR A 182 0.92 -22.46 -17.59
C THR A 182 0.74 -23.41 -18.76
N ALA A 183 0.76 -22.92 -20.01
CA ALA A 183 0.64 -23.77 -21.20
C ALA A 183 1.85 -24.69 -21.46
N ARG A 184 2.97 -24.54 -20.71
CA ARG A 184 4.21 -25.31 -20.87
C ARG A 184 4.41 -26.39 -19.80
N ASN A 185 3.65 -26.37 -18.71
CA ASN A 185 3.71 -27.34 -17.61
C ASN A 185 2.58 -28.36 -17.75
#